data_AF-O50014-F1
#
_entry.id   AF-O50014-F1
#
_cell.length_a   1.000
_cell.length_b   1.000
_cell.length_c   1.000
_cell.angle_alpha   90.00
_cell.angle_beta   90.00
_cell.angle_gamma   90.00
#
_symmetry.space_group_name_H-M   'P 1'
#
loop_
_entity.id
_entity.type
_entity.pdbx_description
1 polymer ?
#
loop_
_entity_poly.entity_id
_entity_poly.type
_entity_poly.pdbx_seq_one_letter_code
_entity_poly.pdbx_strand_id
1 'polypeptide(L)' 'GGYYDAGDNVKFGWPMAFATSLLSWAAVEYESEISSVNQLGYLQSAIRWGADFILRAHASPTTLYTQACFYI' A
#
# COMPACT_ATOMS: atom_id res chain seq x y z
N GLY A 1 -7.02 1.56 7.73
CA GLY A 1 -6.09 0.92 6.79
C GLY A 1 -5.10 1.92 6.22
N GLY A 2 -4.17 1.46 5.38
CA GLY A 2 -3.12 2.28 4.77
C GLY A 2 -1.94 2.55 5.69
N TYR A 3 -0.81 2.93 5.11
CA TYR A 3 0.43 3.23 5.81
C TYR A 3 0.53 4.71 6.18
N TYR A 4 1.24 5.01 7.26
CA TYR A 4 1.83 6.33 7.43
C TYR A 4 3.06 6.44 6.55
N ASP A 5 3.32 7.62 6.02
CA ASP A 5 4.31 7.78 4.95
C ASP A 5 5.76 7.65 5.47
N ALA A 6 6.04 8.26 6.62
CA ALA A 6 7.36 8.30 7.20
C ALA A 6 7.30 8.28 8.74
N GLY A 7 7.94 9.27 9.40
CA GLY A 7 7.92 9.45 10.85
C GLY A 7 6.74 10.27 11.38
N ASP A 8 5.83 10.70 10.51
CA ASP A 8 4.60 11.37 10.87
C ASP A 8 3.41 10.40 10.89
N ASN A 9 2.20 10.92 11.15
CA ASN A 9 0.96 10.15 11.10
C ASN A 9 0.09 10.55 9.89
N VAL A 10 0.71 11.08 8.83
CA VAL A 10 0.00 11.49 7.63
C VAL A 10 0.00 10.35 6.63
N LYS A 11 -1.14 10.19 5.96
CA LYS A 11 -1.29 9.24 4.85
C LYS A 11 -1.20 10.00 3.55
N PHE A 12 -0.03 10.02 2.95
CA PHE A 12 0.17 10.57 1.62
C PHE A 12 -0.13 9.49 0.57
N GLY A 13 -1.20 9.69 -0.20
CA GLY A 13 -1.71 8.68 -1.13
C GLY A 13 -0.77 8.39 -2.30
N TRP A 14 -0.02 9.39 -2.77
CA TRP A 14 0.92 9.21 -3.88
C TRP A 14 2.11 8.28 -3.53
N PRO A 15 2.94 8.58 -2.50
CA PRO A 15 4.04 7.69 -2.13
C PRO A 15 3.54 6.30 -1.68
N MET A 16 2.39 6.22 -1.02
CA MET A 16 1.77 4.92 -0.68
C MET A 16 1.40 4.11 -1.92
N ALA A 17 0.79 4.73 -2.93
CA ALA A 17 0.47 4.06 -4.19
C ALA A 17 1.73 3.59 -4.91
N PHE A 18 2.76 4.44 -4.99
CA PHE A 18 4.05 4.09 -5.57
C PHE A 18 4.70 2.89 -4.88
N ALA A 19 4.80 2.90 -3.54
CA ALA A 19 5.37 1.80 -2.77
C ALA A 19 4.55 0.50 -2.93
N THR A 20 3.22 0.59 -2.90
CA THR A 20 2.33 -0.56 -3.11
C THR A 20 2.51 -1.16 -4.51
N SER A 21 2.66 -0.32 -5.54
CA SER A 21 2.96 -0.76 -6.91
C SER A 21 4.31 -1.47 -7.01
N LEU A 22 5.37 -0.95 -6.37
CA LEU A 22 6.68 -1.60 -6.37
C LEU A 22 6.66 -2.94 -5.63
N LEU A 23 5.99 -3.03 -4.49
CA LEU A 23 5.81 -4.30 -3.77
C LEU A 23 5.05 -5.32 -4.61
N SER A 24 4.01 -4.87 -5.33
CA SER A 24 3.22 -5.71 -6.22
C SER A 24 4.04 -6.22 -7.40
N TRP A 25 4.86 -5.36 -8.01
CA TRP A 25 5.79 -5.78 -9.06
C TRP A 25 6.80 -6.78 -8.52
N ALA A 26 7.42 -6.53 -7.37
CA ALA A 26 8.35 -7.47 -6.76
C ALA A 26 7.71 -8.84 -6.46
N ALA A 27 6.44 -8.87 -6.04
CA ALA A 27 5.70 -10.10 -5.82
C ALA A 27 5.50 -10.93 -7.11
N VAL A 28 5.34 -10.26 -8.25
CA VAL A 28 5.20 -10.92 -9.57
C VAL A 28 6.55 -11.35 -10.13
N GLU A 29 7.55 -10.48 -10.05
CA GLU A 29 8.87 -10.72 -10.66
C GLU A 29 9.69 -11.77 -9.89
N TYR A 30 9.62 -11.75 -8.56
CA TYR A 30 10.48 -12.54 -7.67
C TYR A 30 9.68 -13.48 -6.76
N GLU A 31 8.53 -13.98 -7.24
CA GLU A 31 7.63 -14.84 -6.45
C GLU A 31 8.38 -16.03 -5.83
N SER A 32 9.23 -16.70 -6.62
CA SER A 32 9.91 -17.93 -6.22
C SER A 32 10.96 -17.69 -5.12
N GLU A 33 11.71 -16.60 -5.24
CA GLU A 33 12.78 -16.18 -4.34
C GLU A 33 12.17 -15.75 -3.01
N ILE A 34 11.12 -14.94 -3.05
CA ILE A 34 10.41 -14.44 -1.87
C ILE A 34 9.68 -15.59 -1.15
N SER A 35 9.14 -16.55 -1.90
CA SER A 35 8.56 -17.77 -1.35
C SER A 35 9.60 -18.66 -0.68
N SER A 36 10.80 -18.79 -1.26
CA SER A 36 11.88 -19.63 -0.71
C SER A 36 12.32 -19.21 0.70
N VAL A 37 12.10 -17.94 1.06
CA VAL A 37 12.38 -17.38 2.39
C VAL A 37 11.11 -17.17 3.24
N ASN A 38 9.98 -17.77 2.85
CA ASN A 38 8.69 -17.70 3.53
C ASN A 38 8.14 -16.28 3.73
N GLN A 39 8.46 -15.34 2.83
CA GLN A 39 8.03 -13.94 2.93
C GLN A 39 6.81 -13.60 2.06
N LEU A 40 6.40 -14.49 1.14
CA LEU A 40 5.35 -14.18 0.16
C LEU A 40 4.01 -13.78 0.83
N GLY A 41 3.59 -14.51 1.87
CA GLY A 41 2.35 -14.19 2.59
C GLY A 41 2.39 -12.83 3.32
N TYR A 42 3.55 -12.46 3.87
CA TYR A 42 3.74 -11.14 4.50
C TYR A 42 3.73 -10.02 3.46
N LEU A 43 4.40 -10.22 2.33
CA LEU A 43 4.40 -9.28 1.21
C LEU A 43 2.97 -9.05 0.66
N GLN A 44 2.22 -10.11 0.43
CA GLN A 44 0.82 -10.03 -0.01
C GLN A 44 -0.07 -9.29 1.00
N SER A 45 0.15 -9.55 2.30
CA SER A 45 -0.57 -8.84 3.37
C SER A 45 -0.24 -7.35 3.38
N ALA A 46 1.02 -6.98 3.15
CA ALA A 46 1.45 -5.58 3.07
C ALA A 46 0.84 -4.86 1.85
N ILE A 47 0.88 -5.50 0.67
CA ILE A 47 0.24 -5.00 -0.55
C ILE A 47 -1.26 -4.79 -0.30
N ARG A 48 -1.95 -5.77 0.30
CA ARG A 48 -3.37 -5.69 0.60
C ARG A 48 -3.69 -4.52 1.53
N TRP A 49 -2.88 -4.27 2.56
CA TRP A 49 -3.12 -3.17 3.49
C TRP A 49 -3.10 -1.79 2.82
N GLY A 50 -2.17 -1.59 1.88
CA GLY A 50 -2.08 -0.38 1.06
C GLY A 50 -3.20 -0.30 0.01
N ALA A 51 -3.40 -1.38 -0.76
CA ALA A 51 -4.41 -1.43 -1.81
C ALA A 51 -5.84 -1.24 -1.27
N ASP A 52 -6.18 -1.86 -0.14
CA ASP A 52 -7.49 -1.68 0.50
C ASP A 52 -7.73 -0.22 0.93
N PHE A 53 -6.67 0.52 1.28
CA PHE A 53 -6.80 1.95 1.56
C PHE A 53 -7.07 2.75 0.28
N ILE A 54 -6.34 2.49 -0.80
CA ILE A 54 -6.52 3.17 -2.09
C ILE A 54 -7.94 2.91 -2.64
N LEU A 55 -8.42 1.66 -2.54
CA LEU A 55 -9.78 1.29 -2.93
C LEU A 55 -10.84 2.06 -2.11
N ARG A 56 -10.66 2.20 -0.80
CA ARG A 56 -11.56 3.00 0.05
C ARG A 56 -11.46 4.50 -0.22
N ALA A 57 -10.30 4.97 -0.64
CA ALA A 57 -10.08 6.38 -0.96
C ALA A 57 -10.77 6.78 -2.28
N HIS A 58 -11.02 5.83 -3.18
CA HIS A 58 -11.84 6.00 -4.38
C HIS A 58 -13.33 5.99 -4.00
N ALA A 59 -13.82 7.14 -3.51
CA ALA A 59 -15.16 7.25 -2.93
C ALA A 59 -16.30 7.24 -3.96
N SER A 60 -15.99 7.59 -5.22
CA SER A 60 -16.92 7.56 -6.36
C SER A 60 -16.12 7.49 -7.66
N PRO A 61 -16.73 7.21 -8.83
CA PRO A 61 -16.00 7.04 -10.10
C PRO A 61 -15.00 8.16 -10.42
N THR A 62 -15.27 9.39 -10.01
CA THR A 62 -14.43 10.57 -10.28
C THR A 62 -13.93 11.26 -9.00
N THR A 63 -14.06 10.63 -7.83
CA THR A 63 -13.61 11.19 -6.55
C THR A 63 -12.56 10.28 -5.91
N LEU A 64 -11.37 10.81 -5.67
CA LEU A 64 -10.28 10.14 -4.98
C LEU A 64 -9.74 11.02 -3.85
N TYR A 65 -9.75 10.51 -2.62
CA TYR A 65 -9.07 11.15 -1.50
C TYR A 65 -7.57 10.85 -1.54
N THR A 66 -6.73 11.89 -1.61
CA THR A 66 -5.28 11.73 -1.83
C THR A 66 -4.43 11.93 -0.58
N GLN A 67 -4.99 12.52 0.48
CA GLN A 67 -4.29 12.72 1.74
C GLN A 67 -5.25 12.63 2.92
N ALA A 68 -4.81 11.99 4.00
CA ALA A 68 -5.51 12.01 5.29
C ALA A 68 -4.53 12.38 6.40
N CYS A 69 -4.89 13.37 7.21
CA CYS A 69 -4.17 13.77 8.41
C CYS A 69 -5.09 13.56 9.61
N PHE A 70 -4.56 12.99 10.68
CA PHE A 70 -5.24 12.91 11.97
C PHE A 70 -4.57 13.92 12.90
N TYR A 71 -5.33 14.87 13.44
CA TYR A 71 -4.87 15.65 14.58
C TYR A 71 -4.93 14.73 15.79
N ILE A 72 -3.76 14.32 16.27
CA ILE A 72 -3.54 13.80 17.62
C ILE A 72 -3.14 14.96 18.53
#